data_AF-A0A7X3I1I2-F1
#
_entry.id   AF-A0A7X3I1I2-F1
#
_cell.length_a   1.000
_cell.length_b   1.000
_cell.length_c   1.000
_cell.angle_alpha   90.00
_cell.angle_beta   90.00
_cell.angle_gamma   90.00
#
_symmetry.space_group_name_H-M   'P 1'
#
loop_
_entity.id
_entity.type
_entity.pdbx_description
1 polymer ?
#
loop_
_entity_poly.entity_id
_entity_poly.type
_entity_poly.pdbx_seq_one_letter_code
_entity_poly.pdbx_strand_id
1 'polypeptide(L)'
;MSSSFPSEEELQDAKARLAAAIGSGRSERWCLALWSRFIRLRDGGCCLSCGSGEQVQAHHVFRKTIYPAGRFELGNGVALCRKCHWLLHAEFNGKPMADEPLNARGGDNQDEMAFLYGLLADKADERGLDHDEFYFISDEMLHFFNRWQGYDEFVERSCRSQLKKAHEIWRNMPQQWYRQLADEMGRILLMADLLRERGQ
;
A
#
# COMPACT_ATOMS: atom_id res chain seq x y z
N MET A 1 -31.37 -9.26 -6.24
CA MET A 1 -30.74 -7.96 -5.88
C MET A 1 -29.57 -7.78 -6.83
N SER A 2 -29.68 -6.85 -7.78
CA SER A 2 -28.64 -6.65 -8.80
C SER A 2 -27.38 -6.13 -8.14
N SER A 3 -26.30 -6.89 -8.22
CA SER A 3 -24.98 -6.50 -7.73
C SER A 3 -24.42 -5.44 -8.68
N SER A 4 -24.57 -4.16 -8.32
CA SER A 4 -24.21 -3.01 -9.15
C SER A 4 -22.71 -2.69 -9.10
N PHE A 5 -21.85 -3.66 -9.46
CA PHE A 5 -20.47 -3.32 -9.80
C PHE A 5 -20.45 -2.59 -11.14
N PRO A 6 -19.58 -1.58 -11.30
CA PRO A 6 -19.48 -0.85 -12.56
C PRO A 6 -18.99 -1.76 -13.68
N SER A 7 -19.38 -1.44 -14.91
CA SER A 7 -18.78 -2.07 -16.08
C SER A 7 -17.32 -1.63 -16.24
N GLU A 8 -16.54 -2.42 -16.98
CA GLU A 8 -15.17 -2.05 -17.33
C GLU A 8 -15.11 -0.73 -18.11
N GLU A 9 -16.08 -0.48 -18.99
CA GLU A 9 -16.23 0.78 -19.72
C GLU A 9 -16.42 1.98 -18.78
N GLU A 10 -17.24 1.85 -17.73
CA GLU A 10 -17.42 2.90 -16.74
C GLU A 10 -16.12 3.21 -15.96
N LEU A 11 -15.31 2.18 -15.70
CA LEU A 11 -14.00 2.35 -15.06
C LEU A 11 -13.00 3.02 -16.00
N GLN A 12 -12.99 2.63 -17.28
CA GLN A 12 -12.14 3.24 -18.29
C GLN A 12 -12.47 4.72 -18.48
N ASP A 13 -13.75 5.07 -18.55
CA ASP A 13 -14.22 6.45 -18.63
C ASP A 13 -13.78 7.28 -17.41
N ALA A 14 -13.95 6.73 -16.21
CA ALA A 14 -13.55 7.41 -14.97
C ALA A 14 -12.03 7.62 -14.90
N LYS A 15 -11.25 6.61 -15.32
CA LYS A 15 -9.79 6.67 -15.42
C LYS A 15 -9.34 7.70 -16.46
N ALA A 16 -9.91 7.70 -17.66
CA ALA A 16 -9.60 8.65 -18.71
C ALA A 16 -9.88 10.10 -18.28
N ARG A 17 -10.99 10.34 -17.54
CA ARG A 17 -11.32 11.66 -16.98
C ARG A 17 -10.26 12.12 -15.96
N LEU A 18 -9.78 11.22 -15.09
CA LEU A 18 -8.70 11.54 -14.16
C LEU A 18 -7.41 11.88 -14.92
N ALA A 19 -7.02 11.03 -15.88
CA ALA A 19 -5.82 11.23 -16.68
C ALA A 19 -5.85 12.58 -17.44
N ALA A 20 -6.98 12.91 -18.08
CA ALA A 20 -7.16 14.18 -18.77
C ALA A 20 -7.07 15.39 -17.82
N ALA A 21 -7.62 15.29 -16.61
CA ALA A 21 -7.52 16.36 -15.61
C ALA A 21 -6.08 16.58 -15.13
N ILE A 22 -5.31 15.49 -14.95
CA ILE A 22 -3.89 15.56 -14.61
C ILE A 22 -3.10 16.19 -15.77
N GLY A 23 -3.29 15.68 -17.00
CA GLY A 23 -2.56 16.16 -18.18
C GLY A 23 -2.85 17.61 -18.56
N SER A 24 -4.05 18.11 -18.23
CA SER A 24 -4.43 19.53 -18.42
C SER A 24 -4.01 20.45 -17.27
N GLY A 25 -3.29 19.93 -16.26
CA GLY A 25 -2.79 20.75 -15.15
C GLY A 25 -3.87 21.29 -14.21
N ARG A 26 -4.97 20.54 -14.02
CA ARG A 26 -6.02 20.91 -13.05
C ARG A 26 -5.46 20.92 -11.62
N SER A 27 -6.13 21.67 -10.74
CA SER A 27 -5.69 21.77 -9.34
C SER A 27 -5.66 20.40 -8.66
N GLU A 28 -4.73 20.24 -7.72
CA GLU A 28 -4.61 18.98 -6.96
C GLU A 28 -5.93 18.57 -6.31
N ARG A 29 -6.67 19.52 -5.73
CA ARG A 29 -8.00 19.28 -5.14
C ARG A 29 -8.96 18.66 -6.15
N TRP A 30 -8.94 19.11 -7.40
CA TRP A 30 -9.78 18.59 -8.47
C TRP A 30 -9.39 17.16 -8.84
N CYS A 31 -8.10 16.91 -9.06
CA CYS A 31 -7.59 15.58 -9.39
C CYS A 31 -7.84 14.59 -8.25
N LEU A 32 -7.67 15.00 -6.99
CA LEU A 32 -7.99 14.17 -5.81
C LEU A 32 -9.47 13.84 -5.74
N ALA A 33 -10.36 14.77 -6.12
CA ALA A 33 -11.79 14.50 -6.15
C ALA A 33 -12.15 13.44 -7.22
N LEU A 34 -11.54 13.52 -8.40
CA LEU A 34 -11.72 12.52 -9.46
C LEU A 34 -11.11 11.17 -9.09
N TRP A 35 -9.90 11.15 -8.55
CA TRP A 35 -9.26 9.95 -8.03
C TRP A 35 -10.13 9.28 -6.96
N SER A 36 -10.60 10.05 -5.98
CA SER A 36 -11.46 9.55 -4.92
C SER A 36 -12.79 8.98 -5.46
N ARG A 37 -13.34 9.59 -6.52
CA ARG A 37 -14.52 9.07 -7.22
C ARG A 37 -14.23 7.76 -7.94
N PHE A 38 -13.09 7.66 -8.63
CA PHE A 38 -12.66 6.42 -9.30
C PHE A 38 -12.52 5.28 -8.29
N ILE A 39 -11.82 5.50 -7.16
CA ILE A 39 -11.62 4.46 -6.14
C ILE A 39 -12.95 3.94 -5.60
N ARG A 40 -13.89 4.83 -5.24
CA ARG A 40 -15.22 4.41 -4.79
C ARG A 40 -16.02 3.70 -5.88
N LEU A 41 -15.88 4.11 -7.14
CA LEU A 41 -16.55 3.46 -8.27
C LEU A 41 -16.03 2.03 -8.45
N ARG A 42 -14.71 1.87 -8.62
CA ARG A 42 -14.00 0.58 -8.73
C ARG A 42 -14.38 -0.39 -7.61
N ASP A 43 -14.54 0.15 -6.40
CA ASP A 43 -14.81 -0.64 -5.20
C ASP A 43 -16.31 -0.88 -4.95
N GLY A 44 -17.16 -0.54 -5.94
CA GLY A 44 -18.60 -0.82 -5.91
C GLY A 44 -19.39 0.06 -4.94
N GLY A 45 -18.83 1.20 -4.52
CA GLY A 45 -19.44 2.09 -3.53
C GLY A 45 -19.47 1.50 -2.12
N CYS A 46 -18.70 0.43 -1.86
CA CYS A 46 -18.67 -0.28 -0.60
C CYS A 46 -17.26 -0.30 0.00
N CYS A 47 -17.19 -0.41 1.33
CA CYS A 47 -15.96 -0.67 2.06
C CYS A 47 -15.40 -2.03 1.65
N LEU A 48 -14.16 -2.10 1.15
CA LEU A 48 -13.56 -3.39 0.80
C LEU A 48 -13.25 -4.26 2.04
N SER A 49 -13.04 -3.63 3.20
CA SER A 49 -12.70 -4.35 4.44
C SER A 49 -13.91 -5.03 5.09
N CYS A 50 -15.10 -4.39 5.07
CA CYS A 50 -16.27 -4.89 5.80
C CYS A 50 -17.57 -4.98 4.97
N GLY A 51 -17.55 -4.54 3.71
CA GLY A 51 -18.70 -4.56 2.81
C GLY A 51 -19.73 -3.43 3.02
N SER A 52 -19.59 -2.59 4.05
CA SER A 52 -20.54 -1.51 4.32
C SER A 52 -20.54 -0.42 3.24
N GLY A 53 -21.72 0.02 2.81
CA GLY A 53 -21.92 1.19 1.94
C GLY A 53 -22.04 2.52 2.68
N GLU A 54 -21.88 2.55 4.00
CA GLU A 54 -22.07 3.75 4.79
C GLU A 54 -20.86 4.68 4.79
N GLN A 55 -21.06 5.94 4.40
CA GLN A 55 -20.04 7.00 4.44
C GLN A 55 -18.69 6.54 3.84
N VAL A 56 -18.75 5.87 2.68
CA VAL A 56 -17.56 5.32 2.02
C VAL A 56 -16.67 6.44 1.48
N GLN A 57 -15.38 6.33 1.76
CA GLN A 57 -14.35 7.30 1.44
C GLN A 57 -13.16 6.58 0.79
N ALA A 58 -12.45 7.27 -0.09
CA ALA A 58 -11.17 6.77 -0.57
C ALA A 58 -10.09 7.05 0.48
N HIS A 59 -9.33 6.02 0.82
CA HIS A 59 -8.17 6.06 1.67
C HIS A 59 -6.91 5.81 0.83
N HIS A 60 -5.83 6.52 1.12
CA HIS A 60 -4.53 6.29 0.50
C HIS A 60 -3.85 5.11 1.21
N VAL A 61 -3.54 4.03 0.48
CA VAL A 61 -2.86 2.87 1.08
C VAL A 61 -1.46 3.27 1.58
N PHE A 62 -0.72 3.99 0.75
CA PHE A 62 0.52 4.65 1.11
C PHE A 62 0.36 6.17 1.15
N ARG A 63 0.86 6.81 2.21
CA ARG A 63 0.63 8.23 2.47
C ARG A 63 1.20 9.12 1.35
N LYS A 64 0.30 9.88 0.71
CA LYS A 64 0.68 10.90 -0.29
C LYS A 64 1.58 12.03 0.24
N THR A 65 1.67 12.22 1.55
CA THR A 65 2.57 13.21 2.18
C THR A 65 4.01 12.72 2.23
N ILE A 66 4.22 11.41 2.18
CA ILE A 66 5.54 10.76 2.14
C ILE A 66 5.98 10.55 0.70
N TYR A 67 5.09 10.02 -0.15
CA TYR A 67 5.35 9.84 -1.57
C TYR A 67 4.31 10.58 -2.43
N PRO A 68 4.48 11.89 -2.64
CA PRO A 68 3.54 12.69 -3.43
C PRO A 68 3.41 12.25 -4.89
N ALA A 69 4.43 11.63 -5.48
CA ALA A 69 4.36 11.17 -6.88
C ALA A 69 3.25 10.13 -7.08
N GLY A 70 3.05 9.20 -6.12
CA GLY A 70 2.03 8.15 -6.20
C GLY A 70 0.63 8.57 -5.74
N ARG A 71 0.35 9.87 -5.50
CA ARG A 71 -0.92 10.32 -4.88
C ARG A 71 -2.17 10.05 -5.72
N PHE A 72 -2.01 9.87 -7.03
CA PHE A 72 -3.08 9.58 -7.99
C PHE A 72 -3.00 8.18 -8.57
N GLU A 73 -2.03 7.36 -8.17
CA GLU A 73 -1.94 5.97 -8.60
C GLU A 73 -3.16 5.20 -8.10
N LEU A 74 -3.72 4.36 -8.96
CA LEU A 74 -5.01 3.73 -8.71
C LEU A 74 -4.88 2.60 -7.68
N GLY A 75 -3.74 1.90 -7.68
CA GLY A 75 -3.39 0.92 -6.66
C GLY A 75 -3.06 1.54 -5.30
N ASN A 76 -2.78 2.85 -5.24
CA ASN A 76 -2.55 3.56 -3.99
C ASN A 76 -3.85 4.03 -3.30
N GLY A 77 -5.00 3.49 -3.69
CA GLY A 77 -6.30 3.86 -3.16
C GLY A 77 -7.19 2.67 -2.83
N VAL A 78 -7.92 2.75 -1.74
CA VAL A 78 -8.91 1.76 -1.29
C VAL A 78 -10.16 2.46 -0.76
N ALA A 79 -11.36 1.95 -1.08
CA ALA A 79 -12.60 2.44 -0.52
C ALA A 79 -12.89 1.81 0.84
N LEU A 80 -13.07 2.65 1.86
CA LEU A 80 -13.36 2.25 3.23
C LEU A 80 -14.54 3.04 3.79
N CYS A 81 -15.39 2.42 4.61
CA CYS A 81 -16.37 3.15 5.39
C CYS A 81 -15.66 3.99 6.46
N ARG A 82 -16.33 5.02 6.97
CA ARG A 82 -15.79 5.91 8.01
C ARG A 82 -15.20 5.15 9.21
N LYS A 83 -15.84 4.06 9.65
CA LYS A 83 -15.35 3.25 10.78
C LYS A 83 -14.02 2.58 10.46
N CYS A 84 -13.94 1.83 9.36
CA CYS A 84 -12.70 1.17 8.93
C CYS A 84 -11.60 2.18 8.62
N HIS A 85 -11.96 3.31 7.99
CA HIS A 85 -11.01 4.38 7.69
C HIS A 85 -10.41 4.99 8.96
N TRP A 86 -11.21 5.20 10.01
CA TRP A 86 -10.72 5.73 11.27
C TRP A 86 -9.82 4.73 12.01
N LEU A 87 -10.13 3.43 11.94
CA LEU A 87 -9.30 2.39 12.60
C LEU A 87 -7.86 2.41 12.09
N LEU A 88 -7.63 2.60 10.78
CA LEU A 88 -6.29 2.75 10.19
C LEU A 88 -5.57 4.05 10.60
N HIS A 89 -6.29 5.00 11.18
CA HIS A 89 -5.74 6.27 11.67
C HIS A 89 -5.77 6.37 13.20
N ALA A 90 -6.20 5.31 13.90
CA ALA A 90 -6.39 5.34 15.34
C ALA A 90 -5.08 5.58 16.09
N GLU A 91 -3.97 5.03 15.58
CA GLU A 91 -2.64 5.22 16.15
C GLU A 91 -2.04 6.58 15.76
N PHE A 92 -2.10 6.97 14.48
CA PHE A 92 -1.52 8.24 14.03
C PHE A 92 -2.11 8.80 12.75
N ASN A 93 -2.55 10.07 12.82
CA ASN A 93 -3.08 10.84 11.70
C ASN A 93 -2.19 12.03 11.29
N GLY A 94 -0.95 12.10 11.79
CA GLY A 94 -0.01 13.17 11.51
C GLY A 94 0.87 12.92 10.28
N LYS A 95 1.83 13.83 10.04
CA LYS A 95 2.92 13.63 9.08
C LYS A 95 4.14 13.07 9.84
N PRO A 96 4.74 11.96 9.41
CA PRO A 96 6.02 11.50 9.97
C PRO A 96 7.14 12.52 9.72
N MET A 97 8.17 12.53 10.56
CA MET A 97 9.38 13.32 10.28
C MET A 97 10.25 12.60 9.23
N ALA A 98 11.10 13.34 8.52
CA ALA A 98 11.82 12.84 7.35
C ALA A 98 12.89 11.78 7.67
N ASP A 99 13.25 11.64 8.94
CA ASP A 99 14.34 10.80 9.47
C ASP A 99 13.85 9.76 10.50
N GLU A 100 12.54 9.63 10.67
CA GLU A 100 11.97 8.66 11.60
C GLU A 100 11.98 7.24 11.02
N PRO A 101 12.30 6.22 11.84
CA PRO A 101 12.14 4.82 11.44
C PRO A 101 10.72 4.52 10.95
N LEU A 102 10.59 3.49 10.10
CA LEU A 102 9.28 2.99 9.66
C LEU A 102 8.38 2.75 10.89
N ASN A 103 7.17 3.30 10.82
CA ASN A 103 6.17 3.21 11.86
C ASN A 103 6.56 3.78 13.25
N ALA A 104 7.58 4.63 13.36
CA ALA A 104 8.04 5.19 14.66
C ALA A 104 6.93 5.88 15.47
N ARG A 105 5.88 6.36 14.80
CA ARG A 105 4.72 7.01 15.42
C ARG A 105 3.41 6.26 15.23
N GLY A 106 3.39 5.04 14.67
CA GLY A 106 2.14 4.30 14.40
C GLY A 106 1.42 4.74 13.11
N GLY A 107 2.09 5.47 12.22
CA GLY A 107 1.50 6.04 11.02
C GLY A 107 1.70 5.24 9.73
N ASP A 108 2.74 4.43 9.69
CA ASP A 108 3.17 3.71 8.49
C ASP A 108 3.24 2.24 8.85
N ASN A 109 2.11 1.72 9.32
CA ASN A 109 2.00 0.35 9.77
C ASN A 109 2.14 -0.59 8.58
N GLN A 110 3.23 -1.35 8.60
CA GLN A 110 3.56 -2.30 7.57
C GLN A 110 2.48 -3.38 7.37
N ASP A 111 1.93 -3.89 8.46
CA ASP A 111 0.91 -4.94 8.42
C ASP A 111 -0.39 -4.39 7.79
N GLU A 112 -0.72 -3.12 8.04
CA GLU A 112 -1.84 -2.46 7.39
C GLU A 112 -1.62 -2.33 5.88
N MET A 113 -0.43 -1.90 5.46
CA MET A 113 -0.12 -1.79 4.02
C MET A 113 -0.14 -3.17 3.34
N ALA A 114 0.46 -4.18 3.96
CA ALA A 114 0.42 -5.55 3.47
C ALA A 114 -1.03 -6.05 3.35
N PHE A 115 -1.84 -5.85 4.40
CA PHE A 115 -3.26 -6.20 4.40
C PHE A 115 -4.03 -5.50 3.27
N LEU A 116 -3.87 -4.19 3.11
CA LEU A 116 -4.61 -3.42 2.12
C LEU A 116 -4.23 -3.78 0.68
N TYR A 117 -2.93 -3.96 0.37
CA TYR A 117 -2.54 -4.42 -0.97
C TYR A 117 -2.99 -5.85 -1.25
N GLY A 118 -2.98 -6.72 -0.24
CA GLY A 118 -3.53 -8.08 -0.36
C GLY A 118 -5.03 -8.04 -0.64
N LEU A 119 -5.77 -7.23 0.12
CA LEU A 119 -7.20 -7.02 -0.06
C LEU A 119 -7.52 -6.50 -1.47
N LEU A 120 -6.76 -5.53 -1.99
CA LEU A 120 -6.94 -5.04 -3.36
C LEU A 120 -6.69 -6.15 -4.40
N ALA A 121 -5.64 -6.96 -4.23
CA ALA A 121 -5.34 -8.07 -5.13
C ALA A 121 -6.44 -9.13 -5.13
N ASP A 122 -6.94 -9.52 -3.96
CA ASP A 122 -8.04 -10.48 -3.84
C ASP A 122 -9.32 -9.94 -4.49
N LYS A 123 -9.64 -8.66 -4.30
CA LYS A 123 -10.82 -8.04 -4.94
C LYS A 123 -10.68 -7.85 -6.44
N ALA A 124 -9.46 -7.67 -6.94
CA ALA A 124 -9.22 -7.67 -8.38
C ALA A 124 -9.47 -9.07 -8.98
N ASP A 125 -8.90 -10.11 -8.36
CA ASP A 125 -9.07 -11.51 -8.77
C ASP A 125 -10.56 -11.94 -8.70
N GLU A 126 -11.27 -11.63 -7.60
CA GLU A 126 -12.70 -11.94 -7.42
C GLU A 126 -13.60 -11.31 -8.51
N ARG A 127 -13.21 -10.14 -9.00
CA ARG A 127 -13.99 -9.36 -9.98
C ARG A 127 -13.52 -9.55 -11.42
N GLY A 128 -12.43 -10.27 -11.64
CA GLY A 128 -11.79 -10.40 -12.95
C GLY A 128 -11.29 -9.07 -13.51
N LEU A 129 -10.91 -8.12 -12.65
CA LEU A 129 -10.35 -6.84 -13.07
C LEU A 129 -8.84 -6.95 -13.23
N ASP A 130 -8.30 -6.36 -14.29
CA ASP A 130 -6.86 -6.33 -14.51
C ASP A 130 -6.14 -5.51 -13.41
N HIS A 131 -5.10 -6.13 -12.84
CA HIS A 131 -4.36 -5.61 -11.69
C HIS A 131 -3.57 -4.34 -12.05
N ASP A 132 -2.97 -4.31 -13.23
CA ASP A 132 -2.09 -3.19 -13.60
C ASP A 132 -2.90 -2.09 -14.31
N GLU A 133 -4.09 -2.39 -14.80
CA GLU A 133 -4.99 -1.43 -15.45
C GLU A 133 -5.82 -0.59 -14.48
N PHE A 134 -6.46 -1.25 -13.48
CA PHE A 134 -7.40 -0.61 -12.53
C PHE A 134 -6.87 -0.46 -11.10
N TYR A 135 -5.71 -1.09 -10.83
CA TYR A 135 -4.98 -0.96 -9.58
C TYR A 135 -3.51 -0.59 -9.86
N PHE A 136 -3.28 0.16 -10.94
CA PHE A 136 -1.96 0.60 -11.38
C PHE A 136 -1.10 1.11 -10.22
N ILE A 137 0.10 0.54 -10.12
CA ILE A 137 1.21 0.99 -9.27
C ILE A 137 2.44 1.09 -10.17
N SER A 138 3.14 2.22 -10.11
CA SER A 138 4.34 2.45 -10.91
C SER A 138 5.55 1.67 -10.37
N ASP A 139 6.50 1.35 -11.25
CA ASP A 139 7.79 0.79 -10.83
C ASP A 139 8.50 1.73 -9.85
N GLU A 140 8.42 3.05 -10.07
CA GLU A 140 8.98 4.07 -9.19
C GLU A 140 8.41 3.99 -7.78
N MET A 141 7.10 3.74 -7.64
CA MET A 141 6.46 3.57 -6.34
C MET A 141 6.92 2.27 -5.67
N LEU A 142 7.08 1.17 -6.40
CA LEU A 142 7.59 -0.07 -5.82
C LEU A 142 9.06 0.03 -5.40
N HIS A 143 9.89 0.69 -6.22
CA HIS A 143 11.27 1.02 -5.86
C HIS A 143 11.31 1.90 -4.60
N PHE A 144 10.39 2.86 -4.49
CA PHE A 144 10.26 3.66 -3.28
C PHE A 144 9.93 2.79 -2.07
N PHE A 145 8.97 1.86 -2.15
CA PHE A 145 8.63 0.96 -1.04
C PHE A 145 9.81 0.11 -0.56
N ASN A 146 10.60 -0.45 -1.49
CA ASN A 146 11.78 -1.23 -1.12
C ASN A 146 12.81 -0.37 -0.36
N ARG A 147 13.15 0.81 -0.90
CA ARG A 147 14.06 1.74 -0.22
C ARG A 147 13.52 2.21 1.13
N TRP A 148 12.21 2.43 1.21
CA TRP A 148 11.55 2.86 2.44
C TRP A 148 11.66 1.83 3.57
N GLN A 149 11.72 0.53 3.23
CA GLN A 149 12.00 -0.55 4.19
C GLN A 149 13.50 -0.79 4.44
N GLY A 150 14.36 0.03 3.84
CA GLY A 150 15.81 0.00 3.97
C GLY A 150 16.55 -0.82 2.91
N TYR A 151 15.85 -1.46 1.97
CA TYR A 151 16.50 -2.28 0.95
C TYR A 151 17.16 -1.39 -0.13
N ASP A 152 18.46 -1.59 -0.36
CA ASP A 152 19.24 -0.81 -1.34
C ASP A 152 18.95 -1.20 -2.79
N GLU A 153 18.54 -2.46 -3.03
CA GLU A 153 18.24 -3.00 -4.35
C GLU A 153 16.78 -3.45 -4.44
N PHE A 154 16.21 -3.31 -5.64
CA PHE A 154 14.90 -3.87 -5.92
C PHE A 154 15.00 -5.38 -6.10
N VAL A 155 14.47 -6.12 -5.12
CA VAL A 155 14.35 -7.57 -5.25
C VAL A 155 13.19 -7.87 -6.19
N GLU A 156 13.51 -8.28 -7.41
CA GLU A 156 12.51 -8.72 -8.38
C GLU A 156 11.75 -9.93 -7.81
N ARG A 157 10.45 -9.76 -7.60
CA ARG A 157 9.55 -10.80 -7.10
C ARG A 157 8.91 -11.50 -8.29
N SER A 158 8.67 -12.81 -8.17
CA SER A 158 8.04 -13.65 -9.20
C SER A 158 6.56 -13.32 -9.47
N CYS A 159 6.02 -12.31 -8.81
CA CYS A 159 4.65 -11.84 -8.99
C CYS A 159 4.47 -11.20 -10.37
N ARG A 160 3.38 -11.58 -11.06
CA ARG A 160 3.10 -11.13 -12.43
C ARG A 160 2.60 -9.69 -12.53
N SER A 161 2.01 -9.13 -11.47
CA SER A 161 1.45 -7.77 -11.45
C SER A 161 2.08 -6.90 -10.36
N GLN A 162 2.10 -5.58 -10.61
CA GLN A 162 2.68 -4.59 -9.70
C GLN A 162 1.95 -4.54 -8.36
N LEU A 163 0.62 -4.74 -8.38
CA LEU A 163 -0.19 -4.83 -7.17
C LEU A 163 0.24 -5.97 -6.24
N LYS A 164 0.47 -7.17 -6.82
CA LYS A 164 0.94 -8.33 -6.05
C LYS A 164 2.38 -8.13 -5.55
N LYS A 165 3.23 -7.47 -6.34
CA LYS A 165 4.58 -7.07 -5.87
C LYS A 165 4.50 -6.10 -4.70
N ALA A 166 3.59 -5.13 -4.70
CA ALA A 166 3.40 -4.22 -3.56
C ALA A 166 3.01 -4.97 -2.28
N HIS A 167 2.04 -5.90 -2.37
CA HIS A 167 1.68 -6.77 -1.24
C HIS A 167 2.90 -7.53 -0.69
N GLU A 168 3.66 -8.18 -1.56
CA GLU A 168 4.85 -8.92 -1.15
C GLU A 168 5.89 -8.01 -0.50
N ILE A 169 6.18 -6.85 -1.09
CA ILE A 169 7.14 -5.89 -0.54
C ILE A 169 6.78 -5.56 0.91
N TRP A 170 5.52 -5.20 1.20
CA TRP A 170 5.09 -4.86 2.56
C TRP A 170 4.91 -6.06 3.48
N ARG A 171 4.72 -7.27 2.95
CA ARG A 171 4.67 -8.50 3.76
C ARG A 171 6.04 -8.91 4.32
N ASN A 172 7.14 -8.52 3.66
CA ASN A 172 8.49 -8.88 4.09
C ASN A 172 8.97 -8.00 5.24
N MET A 173 9.67 -8.57 6.22
CA MET A 173 10.20 -7.79 7.34
C MET A 173 11.17 -6.68 6.87
N PRO A 174 11.26 -5.52 7.56
CA PRO A 174 12.22 -4.48 7.23
C PRO A 174 13.65 -4.99 7.30
N GLN A 175 14.54 -4.46 6.45
CA GLN A 175 15.92 -4.96 6.39
C GLN A 175 16.66 -4.81 7.74
N GLN A 176 16.32 -3.77 8.52
CA GLN A 176 16.90 -3.56 9.85
C GLN A 176 16.60 -4.72 10.81
N TRP A 177 15.44 -5.36 10.70
CA TRP A 177 15.08 -6.50 11.54
C TRP A 177 16.01 -7.70 11.26
N TYR A 178 16.28 -7.99 9.97
CA TYR A 178 17.21 -9.05 9.60
C TYR A 178 18.64 -8.76 10.05
N ARG A 179 19.09 -7.49 9.96
CA ARG A 179 20.41 -7.08 10.47
C ARG A 179 20.51 -7.30 11.98
N GLN A 180 19.50 -6.87 12.75
CA GLN A 180 19.46 -7.06 14.21
C GLN A 180 19.45 -8.56 14.59
N LEU A 181 18.66 -9.38 13.91
CA LEU A 181 18.64 -10.82 14.13
C LEU A 181 19.99 -11.45 13.82
N ALA A 182 20.62 -11.10 12.68
CA ALA A 182 21.93 -11.62 12.31
C ALA A 182 23.01 -11.25 13.35
N ASP A 183 23.00 -10.01 13.84
CA ASP A 183 23.91 -9.55 14.90
C ASP A 183 23.68 -10.30 16.23
N GLU A 184 22.42 -10.55 16.60
CA GLU A 184 22.06 -11.34 17.77
C GLU A 184 22.52 -12.80 17.63
N MET A 185 22.25 -13.44 16.50
CA MET A 185 22.73 -14.79 16.20
C MET A 185 24.25 -14.87 16.21
N GLY A 186 24.95 -13.89 15.63
CA GLY A 186 26.41 -13.80 15.67
C GLY A 186 26.96 -13.71 17.10
N ARG A 187 26.32 -12.90 17.97
CA ARG A 187 26.68 -12.82 19.39
C ARG A 187 26.46 -14.15 20.11
N ILE A 188 25.35 -14.82 19.87
CA ILE A 188 25.03 -16.13 20.48
C ILE A 188 26.07 -17.18 20.06
N LEU A 189 26.41 -17.25 18.77
CA LEU A 189 27.42 -18.18 18.25
C LEU A 189 28.80 -17.91 18.88
N LEU A 190 29.22 -16.65 18.94
CA LEU A 190 30.49 -16.27 19.58
C LEU A 190 30.53 -16.63 21.07
N MET A 191 29.42 -16.41 21.80
CA MET A 191 29.31 -16.80 23.21
C MET A 191 29.40 -18.32 23.38
N ALA A 192 28.76 -19.10 22.50
CA ALA A 192 28.79 -20.56 22.54
C ALA A 192 30.21 -21.11 22.29
N ASP A 193 30.99 -20.47 21.42
CA ASP A 193 32.37 -20.86 21.15
C ASP A 193 33.29 -20.53 22.33
N LEU A 194 33.15 -19.34 22.93
CA LEU A 194 33.89 -18.97 24.15
C LEU A 194 33.60 -19.90 25.34
N LEU A 195 32.36 -20.37 25.47
CA LEU A 195 31.99 -21.34 26.52
C LEU A 195 32.58 -22.73 26.25
N ARG A 196 32.70 -23.14 24.98
CA ARG A 196 33.38 -24.38 24.58
C ARG A 196 34.88 -24.33 24.87
N GLU A 197 35.53 -23.21 24.59
CA GLU A 197 36.96 -23.00 24.86
C GLU A 197 37.29 -22.97 26.35
N ARG A 198 36.37 -22.47 27.20
CA ARG A 198 36.53 -22.46 28.66
C ARG A 198 36.18 -23.78 29.35
N GLY A 199 35.57 -24.71 28.63
CA GLY A 199 35.21 -26.05 29.11
C GLY A 199 36.21 -27.15 28.73
N GLN A 200 37.29 -26.80 28.03
CA GLN A 200 38.48 -27.63 27.77
C GLN A 200 39.61 -27.24 28.73
#